data_AF-A0A965DNA8-F1
#
_entry.id   AF-A0A965DNA8-F1
#
_cell.length_a   1.000
_cell.length_b   1.000
_cell.length_c   1.000
_cell.angle_alpha   90.00
_cell.angle_beta   90.00
_cell.angle_gamma   90.00
#
_symmetry.space_group_name_H-M   'P 1'
#
loop_
_entity.id
_entity.type
_entity.pdbx_description
1 polymer ?
#
loop_
_entity_poly.entity_id
_entity_poly.type
_entity_poly.pdbx_seq_one_letter_code
_entity_poly.pdbx_strand_id
1 'polypeptide(L)'
;MDSVSTKSPPWISVIFQSSPLPDSAMIETFSKITYDCSWNEIPHKELTQMKEKIEPLENNHKWELLKKKTNPYELVYTQENAECPPSLAMVKPLSRSYFKMIEMLQVSQFFERLPKQTQKIRSSHVAEGPGGFIEAFLERAETNRLKVQKSTAITLKPTTSHVPGWRRSYNFLQKHQEVKIHYGADGTGDIYVPENQKSFVDLHELKAHIFTGDGGFDFSTDYENQEKSVYPLLVASAIIGVQVLAQDGLFILKLFDVYSSVTQFFIRILTLHFKEWCLYKPATSRPCNSERYLLCRGFRKVFPPLLQLLYTLQNQWKEGERYPQVDFFSFFTEKEKTYLESHIREFSESQIQLLEKTINIQDIPPNEFQWKDQYNQAYQWCSHFRIPCIKPK
;
A
#
# COMPACT_ATOMS: atom_id res chain seq x y z
N MET A 1 -23.31 -8.33 27.22
CA MET A 1 -22.45 -9.43 26.72
C MET A 1 -22.76 -9.53 25.24
N ASP A 2 -22.20 -8.63 24.46
CA ASP A 2 -22.44 -8.60 23.02
C ASP A 2 -21.35 -9.44 22.36
N SER A 3 -21.78 -10.51 21.72
CA SER A 3 -20.95 -11.36 20.88
C SER A 3 -20.35 -10.49 19.79
N VAL A 4 -19.09 -10.09 19.98
CA VAL A 4 -18.25 -9.58 18.91
C VAL A 4 -18.26 -10.65 17.83
N SER A 5 -18.95 -10.39 16.72
CA SER A 5 -18.77 -11.12 15.47
C SER A 5 -17.27 -11.15 15.20
N THR A 6 -16.65 -12.31 15.43
CA THR A 6 -15.22 -12.51 15.21
C THR A 6 -15.03 -12.60 13.71
N LYS A 7 -15.08 -11.46 13.01
CA LYS A 7 -14.59 -11.35 11.64
C LYS A 7 -13.21 -12.00 11.62
N SER A 8 -13.06 -13.02 10.77
CA SER A 8 -11.78 -13.73 10.60
C SER A 8 -10.67 -12.72 10.32
N PRO A 9 -9.45 -12.94 10.83
CA PRO A 9 -8.32 -12.06 10.52
C PRO A 9 -8.16 -11.81 9.02
N PRO A 10 -7.78 -10.60 8.59
CA PRO A 10 -7.81 -10.21 7.17
C PRO A 10 -6.85 -11.04 6.30
N TRP A 11 -5.81 -11.63 6.90
CA TRP A 11 -4.82 -12.45 6.19
C TRP A 11 -5.27 -13.90 5.91
N ILE A 12 -6.43 -14.35 6.41
CA ILE A 12 -6.90 -15.74 6.22
C ILE A 12 -7.63 -15.93 4.88
N SER A 13 -8.43 -14.95 4.48
CA SER A 13 -9.40 -15.09 3.38
C SER A 13 -9.02 -14.21 2.18
N VAL A 14 -7.76 -14.28 1.74
CA VAL A 14 -7.29 -13.44 0.62
C VAL A 14 -7.45 -14.18 -0.70
N ILE A 15 -8.37 -13.71 -1.53
CA ILE A 15 -8.66 -14.27 -2.85
C ILE A 15 -7.98 -13.42 -3.92
N PHE A 16 -7.13 -14.07 -4.72
CA PHE A 16 -6.49 -13.46 -5.88
C PHE A 16 -7.35 -13.70 -7.13
N GLN A 17 -7.62 -12.64 -7.87
CA GLN A 17 -8.31 -12.67 -9.16
C GLN A 17 -7.31 -12.96 -10.27
N SER A 18 -7.62 -13.93 -11.14
CA SER A 18 -6.83 -14.17 -12.35
C SER A 18 -7.08 -13.03 -13.34
N SER A 19 -6.02 -12.36 -13.79
CA SER A 19 -6.13 -11.36 -14.85
C SER A 19 -6.02 -12.05 -16.22
N PRO A 20 -6.82 -11.68 -17.22
CA PRO A 20 -6.63 -12.15 -18.58
C PRO A 20 -5.37 -11.55 -19.22
N LEU A 21 -5.00 -12.08 -20.40
CA LEU A 21 -4.06 -11.42 -21.29
C LEU A 21 -4.78 -10.27 -22.01
N PRO A 22 -4.11 -9.15 -22.27
CA PRO A 22 -4.67 -8.10 -23.14
C PRO A 22 -4.81 -8.64 -24.56
N ASP A 23 -5.97 -8.46 -25.17
CA ASP A 23 -6.24 -8.78 -26.58
C ASP A 23 -6.24 -7.53 -27.46
N SER A 24 -6.21 -7.74 -28.78
CA SER A 24 -6.12 -6.65 -29.76
C SER A 24 -7.35 -5.73 -29.74
N ALA A 25 -8.55 -6.27 -29.47
CA ALA A 25 -9.77 -5.47 -29.45
C ALA A 25 -9.78 -4.52 -28.24
N MET A 26 -9.37 -5.01 -27.07
CA MET A 26 -9.16 -4.21 -25.87
C MET A 26 -8.12 -3.11 -26.10
N ILE A 27 -6.97 -3.46 -26.71
CA ILE A 27 -5.92 -2.47 -27.01
C ILE A 27 -6.44 -1.39 -27.98
N GLU A 28 -7.23 -1.76 -28.98
CA GLU A 28 -7.83 -0.81 -29.93
C GLU A 28 -8.81 0.15 -29.23
N THR A 29 -9.57 -0.33 -28.24
CA THR A 29 -10.46 0.55 -27.47
C THR A 29 -9.72 1.58 -26.63
N PHE A 30 -8.51 1.27 -26.15
CA PHE A 30 -7.71 2.21 -25.37
C PHE A 30 -7.25 3.44 -26.18
N SER A 31 -7.05 3.30 -27.49
CA SER A 31 -6.65 4.43 -28.34
C SER A 31 -7.77 5.44 -28.57
N LYS A 32 -9.02 5.08 -28.25
CA LYS A 32 -10.23 5.91 -28.42
C LYS A 32 -10.61 6.68 -27.16
N ILE A 33 -9.87 6.50 -26.06
CA ILE A 33 -10.15 7.15 -24.78
C ILE A 33 -9.88 8.66 -24.89
N THR A 34 -10.82 9.45 -24.39
CA THR A 34 -10.70 10.90 -24.26
C THR A 34 -10.21 11.29 -22.87
N TYR A 35 -9.65 12.49 -22.77
CA TYR A 35 -9.06 13.01 -21.54
C TYR A 35 -9.53 14.43 -21.26
N ASP A 36 -9.98 14.70 -20.04
CA ASP A 36 -10.36 16.04 -19.58
C ASP A 36 -10.15 16.16 -18.06
N CYS A 37 -10.43 17.32 -17.47
CA CYS A 37 -10.14 17.61 -16.07
C CYS A 37 -11.15 17.00 -15.08
N SER A 38 -12.15 16.25 -15.55
CA SER A 38 -13.21 15.66 -14.73
C SER A 38 -12.71 14.42 -14.00
N TRP A 39 -12.97 14.38 -12.70
CA TRP A 39 -12.71 13.24 -11.84
C TRP A 39 -14.04 12.56 -11.48
N ASN A 40 -14.33 11.44 -12.12
CA ASN A 40 -15.61 10.74 -11.95
C ASN A 40 -15.48 9.71 -10.82
N GLU A 41 -16.27 9.86 -9.76
CA GLU A 41 -16.24 8.97 -8.59
C GLU A 41 -17.63 8.53 -8.13
N ILE A 42 -17.68 7.35 -7.54
CA ILE A 42 -18.89 6.82 -6.91
C ILE A 42 -19.17 7.65 -5.64
N PRO A 43 -20.37 8.24 -5.49
CA PRO A 43 -20.72 9.03 -4.30
C PRO A 43 -20.68 8.17 -3.03
N HIS A 44 -20.07 8.70 -1.97
CA HIS A 44 -19.89 8.02 -0.68
C HIS A 44 -20.34 8.89 0.50
N LYS A 45 -21.57 9.41 0.41
CA LYS A 45 -22.16 10.40 1.33
C LYS A 45 -22.09 10.02 2.81
N GLU A 46 -22.33 8.76 3.14
CA GLU A 46 -22.29 8.29 4.54
C GLU A 46 -20.87 8.41 5.13
N LEU A 47 -19.83 8.07 4.35
CA LEU A 47 -18.46 8.21 4.80
C LEU A 47 -18.07 9.68 4.97
N THR A 48 -18.52 10.56 4.06
CA THR A 48 -18.35 12.02 4.19
C THR A 48 -18.99 12.54 5.47
N GLN A 49 -20.25 12.18 5.74
CA GLN A 49 -20.95 12.56 6.98
C GLN A 49 -20.25 12.03 8.24
N MET A 50 -19.66 10.84 8.19
CA MET A 50 -18.89 10.31 9.30
C MET A 50 -17.57 11.05 9.50
N LYS A 51 -16.91 11.50 8.43
CA LYS A 51 -15.69 12.32 8.50
C LYS A 51 -15.97 13.69 9.13
N GLU A 52 -17.09 14.33 8.83
CA GLU A 52 -17.50 15.60 9.46
C GLU A 52 -17.64 15.48 11.00
N LYS A 53 -18.11 14.32 11.50
CA LYS A 53 -18.21 14.07 12.96
C LYS A 53 -16.85 13.91 13.64
N ILE A 54 -15.77 13.70 12.89
CA ILE A 54 -14.40 13.52 13.42
C ILE A 54 -13.75 14.87 13.71
N GLU A 55 -14.08 15.92 12.95
CA GLU A 55 -13.43 17.24 13.03
C GLU A 55 -13.44 17.83 14.47
N PRO A 56 -14.56 17.79 15.23
CA PRO A 56 -14.54 18.24 16.63
C PRO A 56 -13.64 17.41 17.54
N LEU A 57 -13.45 16.11 17.25
CA LEU A 57 -12.57 15.22 18.02
C LEU A 57 -11.09 15.48 17.72
N GLU A 58 -10.77 15.87 16.48
CA GLU A 58 -9.43 16.29 16.08
C GLU A 58 -9.06 17.62 16.71
N ASN A 59 -9.96 18.61 16.65
CA ASN A 59 -9.78 19.93 17.25
C ASN A 59 -9.58 19.86 18.78
N ASN A 60 -10.21 18.88 19.44
CA ASN A 60 -10.06 18.63 20.87
C ASN A 60 -8.95 17.61 21.22
N HIS A 61 -8.10 17.22 20.26
CA HIS A 61 -6.99 16.27 20.42
C HIS A 61 -7.37 14.87 20.96
N LYS A 62 -8.66 14.49 20.90
CA LYS A 62 -9.15 13.17 21.35
C LYS A 62 -8.96 12.08 20.29
N TRP A 63 -8.98 12.47 19.00
CA TRP A 63 -9.05 11.53 17.89
C TRP A 63 -7.88 10.54 17.80
N GLU A 64 -6.64 10.98 18.07
CA GLU A 64 -5.48 10.06 18.01
C GLU A 64 -5.59 8.92 19.04
N LEU A 65 -5.99 9.21 20.27
CA LEU A 65 -6.17 8.16 21.29
C LEU A 65 -7.33 7.24 20.92
N LEU A 66 -8.44 7.79 20.42
CA LEU A 66 -9.60 6.99 20.02
C LEU A 66 -9.27 6.03 18.88
N LYS A 67 -8.51 6.48 17.88
CA LYS A 67 -7.99 5.62 16.80
C LYS A 67 -7.15 4.46 17.33
N LYS A 68 -6.32 4.71 18.36
CA LYS A 68 -5.52 3.65 19.01
C LYS A 68 -6.43 2.65 19.73
N LYS A 69 -7.41 3.15 20.48
CA LYS A 69 -8.37 2.32 21.23
C LYS A 69 -9.19 1.42 20.31
N THR A 70 -9.64 1.89 19.15
CA THR A 70 -10.48 1.07 18.27
C THR A 70 -9.72 0.22 17.27
N ASN A 71 -8.44 0.49 17.02
CA ASN A 71 -7.62 -0.33 16.15
C ASN A 71 -7.31 -1.70 16.79
N PRO A 72 -7.85 -2.81 16.25
CA PRO A 72 -7.67 -4.14 16.85
C PRO A 72 -6.21 -4.58 16.94
N TYR A 73 -5.35 -4.05 16.05
CA TYR A 73 -3.95 -4.47 15.95
C TYR A 73 -2.98 -3.35 16.37
N GLU A 74 -3.46 -2.31 17.06
CA GLU A 74 -2.61 -1.17 17.48
C GLU A 74 -1.41 -1.63 18.31
N LEU A 75 -1.62 -2.59 19.21
CA LEU A 75 -0.59 -3.05 20.12
C LEU A 75 0.47 -3.95 19.44
N VAL A 76 0.33 -4.31 18.16
CA VAL A 76 1.45 -4.93 17.42
C VAL A 76 2.65 -4.00 17.50
N TYR A 77 2.43 -2.73 17.16
CA TYR A 77 3.42 -1.68 17.32
C TYR A 77 2.77 -0.30 17.44
N THR A 78 2.86 0.29 18.63
CA THR A 78 2.33 1.60 18.94
C THR A 78 3.43 2.54 19.47
N GLN A 79 3.14 3.83 19.46
CA GLN A 79 3.99 4.82 20.10
C GLN A 79 3.75 4.81 21.61
N GLU A 80 4.83 4.75 22.38
CA GLU A 80 4.80 4.83 23.85
C GLU A 80 4.03 6.09 24.30
N ASN A 81 3.00 5.89 25.11
CA ASN A 81 2.20 6.94 25.74
C ASN A 81 1.76 6.41 27.12
N ALA A 82 1.63 7.26 28.12
CA ALA A 82 1.11 6.89 29.45
C ALA A 82 -0.31 6.27 29.39
N GLU A 83 -1.10 6.63 28.38
CA GLU A 83 -2.49 6.18 28.21
C GLU A 83 -2.64 4.91 27.36
N CYS A 84 -1.57 4.42 26.74
CA CYS A 84 -1.59 3.27 25.83
C CYS A 84 -0.58 2.21 26.29
N PRO A 85 -0.96 0.92 26.34
CA PRO A 85 -0.01 -0.14 26.62
C PRO A 85 1.16 -0.14 25.62
N PRO A 86 2.33 -0.66 26.02
CA PRO A 86 3.48 -0.75 25.12
C PRO A 86 3.22 -1.73 23.97
N SER A 87 4.03 -1.61 22.92
CA SER A 87 4.06 -2.55 21.80
C SER A 87 4.35 -3.98 22.29
N LEU A 88 3.62 -4.96 21.73
CA LEU A 88 3.91 -6.38 21.96
C LEU A 88 5.14 -6.82 21.17
N ALA A 89 5.31 -6.34 19.95
CA ALA A 89 6.46 -6.69 19.13
C ALA A 89 7.75 -6.16 19.78
N MET A 90 8.75 -7.03 19.91
CA MET A 90 10.04 -6.66 20.49
C MET A 90 10.97 -5.98 19.47
N VAL A 91 10.69 -6.16 18.18
CA VAL A 91 11.43 -5.50 17.09
C VAL A 91 11.12 -3.99 17.09
N LYS A 92 12.16 -3.18 16.90
CA LYS A 92 12.08 -1.72 16.75
C LYS A 92 12.48 -1.33 15.32
N PRO A 93 11.55 -1.44 14.35
CA PRO A 93 11.86 -1.19 12.95
C PRO A 93 12.01 0.30 12.64
N LEU A 94 12.55 0.61 11.46
CA LEU A 94 12.69 1.97 10.93
C LEU A 94 11.35 2.71 10.82
N SER A 95 10.27 1.97 10.58
CA SER A 95 8.90 2.49 10.55
C SER A 95 7.87 1.38 10.76
N ARG A 96 6.62 1.77 11.06
CA ARG A 96 5.49 0.84 11.16
C ARG A 96 5.18 0.10 9.87
N SER A 97 5.62 0.60 8.72
CA SER A 97 5.36 -0.04 7.43
C SER A 97 6.07 -1.40 7.32
N TYR A 98 7.12 -1.64 8.13
CA TYR A 98 7.72 -2.96 8.32
C TYR A 98 6.67 -4.06 8.53
N PHE A 99 5.74 -3.90 9.47
CA PHE A 99 4.77 -4.96 9.79
C PHE A 99 3.78 -5.23 8.65
N LYS A 100 3.41 -4.19 7.90
CA LYS A 100 2.57 -4.33 6.70
C LYS A 100 3.28 -5.17 5.63
N MET A 101 4.58 -4.93 5.44
CA MET A 101 5.38 -5.68 4.47
C MET A 101 5.52 -7.15 4.87
N ILE A 102 5.75 -7.45 6.15
CA ILE A 102 5.77 -8.82 6.67
C ILE A 102 4.49 -9.57 6.31
N GLU A 103 3.36 -8.93 6.57
CA GLU A 103 2.03 -9.48 6.28
C GLU A 103 1.81 -9.69 4.79
N MET A 104 2.12 -8.69 3.96
CA MET A 104 1.94 -8.78 2.50
C MET A 104 2.86 -9.80 1.84
N LEU A 105 4.10 -9.99 2.33
CA LEU A 105 5.01 -11.03 1.83
C LEU A 105 4.43 -12.44 2.05
N GLN A 106 3.84 -12.69 3.22
CA GLN A 106 3.25 -13.97 3.55
C GLN A 106 1.91 -14.17 2.84
N VAL A 107 1.03 -13.18 2.84
CA VAL A 107 -0.25 -13.22 2.11
C VAL A 107 0.01 -13.47 0.64
N SER A 108 0.99 -12.77 0.03
CA SER A 108 1.40 -12.95 -1.37
C SER A 108 2.11 -14.27 -1.65
N GLN A 109 2.45 -15.05 -0.62
CA GLN A 109 3.25 -16.26 -0.69
C GLN A 109 4.54 -16.04 -1.50
N PHE A 110 5.16 -14.87 -1.31
CA PHE A 110 6.25 -14.42 -2.17
C PHE A 110 7.39 -15.44 -2.21
N PHE A 111 7.84 -15.91 -1.05
CA PHE A 111 8.98 -16.81 -0.94
C PHE A 111 8.63 -18.23 -1.40
N GLU A 112 7.42 -18.70 -1.13
CA GLU A 112 6.94 -20.03 -1.53
C GLU A 112 6.77 -20.16 -3.05
N ARG A 113 6.53 -19.04 -3.74
CA ARG A 113 6.34 -19.00 -5.21
C ARG A 113 7.65 -18.82 -5.98
N LEU A 114 8.77 -18.57 -5.32
CA LEU A 114 10.07 -18.51 -5.98
C LEU A 114 10.46 -19.89 -6.53
N PRO A 115 11.12 -19.97 -7.70
CA PRO A 115 11.70 -21.23 -8.17
C PRO A 115 12.62 -21.85 -7.12
N LYS A 116 12.57 -23.17 -6.91
CA LYS A 116 13.34 -23.87 -5.86
C LYS A 116 14.85 -23.65 -5.92
N GLN A 117 15.37 -23.39 -7.12
CA GLN A 117 16.78 -23.10 -7.38
C GLN A 117 17.19 -21.64 -7.09
N THR A 118 16.24 -20.79 -6.72
CA THR A 118 16.52 -19.37 -6.42
C THR A 118 17.33 -19.27 -5.15
N GLN A 119 18.55 -18.76 -5.26
CA GLN A 119 19.42 -18.50 -4.10
C GLN A 119 19.62 -17.00 -3.83
N LYS A 120 19.43 -16.18 -4.87
CA LYS A 120 19.67 -14.74 -4.83
C LYS A 120 18.44 -14.00 -5.31
N ILE A 121 17.97 -13.07 -4.49
CA ILE A 121 16.82 -12.22 -4.81
C ILE A 121 17.22 -10.76 -4.89
N ARG A 122 16.34 -9.96 -5.48
CA ARG A 122 16.55 -8.53 -5.78
C ARG A 122 15.23 -7.82 -5.56
N SER A 123 15.27 -6.60 -5.05
CA SER A 123 14.09 -5.79 -4.81
C SER A 123 14.26 -4.36 -5.31
N SER A 124 13.14 -3.70 -5.56
CA SER A 124 13.07 -2.32 -6.03
C SER A 124 11.97 -1.57 -5.26
N HIS A 125 12.28 -0.38 -4.75
CA HIS A 125 11.46 0.33 -3.78
C HIS A 125 11.30 1.81 -4.18
N VAL A 126 10.08 2.31 -4.29
CA VAL A 126 9.81 3.71 -4.67
C VAL A 126 8.99 4.44 -3.60
N ALA A 127 9.40 5.67 -3.27
CA ALA A 127 8.73 6.53 -2.31
C ALA A 127 8.58 5.92 -0.89
N GLU A 128 9.54 5.09 -0.45
CA GLU A 128 9.44 4.33 0.80
C GLU A 128 10.34 4.83 1.95
N GLY A 129 10.92 6.02 1.85
CA GLY A 129 11.70 6.59 2.96
C GLY A 129 10.86 6.60 4.24
N PRO A 130 11.33 6.05 5.39
CA PRO A 130 12.72 5.68 5.71
C PRO A 130 13.14 4.23 5.38
N GLY A 131 12.27 3.36 4.88
CA GLY A 131 12.65 2.03 4.40
C GLY A 131 12.19 0.84 5.24
N GLY A 132 11.09 0.96 6.01
CA GLY A 132 10.56 -0.18 6.78
C GLY A 132 10.21 -1.41 5.93
N PHE A 133 9.76 -1.20 4.69
CA PHE A 133 9.54 -2.28 3.72
C PHE A 133 10.85 -2.98 3.31
N ILE A 134 11.91 -2.20 3.11
CA ILE A 134 13.24 -2.73 2.78
C ILE A 134 13.76 -3.59 3.94
N GLU A 135 13.70 -3.06 5.16
CA GLU A 135 14.11 -3.78 6.38
C GLU A 135 13.36 -5.11 6.54
N ALA A 136 12.02 -5.09 6.43
CA ALA A 136 11.20 -6.30 6.50
C ALA A 136 11.57 -7.32 5.40
N PHE A 137 11.82 -6.85 4.18
CA PHE A 137 12.21 -7.71 3.08
C PHE A 137 13.57 -8.38 3.32
N LEU A 138 14.59 -7.63 3.76
CA LEU A 138 15.91 -8.18 4.05
C LEU A 138 15.84 -9.26 5.15
N GLU A 139 15.14 -8.98 6.25
CA GLU A 139 14.99 -9.92 7.36
C GLU A 139 14.25 -11.20 6.95
N ARG A 140 13.17 -11.06 6.17
CA ARG A 140 12.41 -12.22 5.68
C ARG A 140 13.17 -13.02 4.65
N ALA A 141 13.98 -12.38 3.82
CA ALA A 141 14.88 -13.08 2.91
C ALA A 141 15.89 -13.93 3.68
N GLU A 142 16.51 -13.37 4.73
CA GLU A 142 17.44 -14.08 5.61
C GLU A 142 16.77 -15.27 6.31
N THR A 143 15.57 -15.07 6.87
CA THR A 143 14.78 -16.15 7.50
C THR A 143 14.46 -17.29 6.53
N ASN A 144 14.26 -16.97 5.25
CA ASN A 144 14.06 -17.94 4.17
C ASN A 144 15.36 -18.43 3.52
N ARG A 145 16.53 -18.12 4.09
CA ARG A 145 17.87 -18.52 3.62
C ARG A 145 18.18 -18.05 2.20
N LEU A 146 17.64 -16.89 1.81
CA LEU A 146 17.88 -16.25 0.52
C LEU A 146 18.83 -15.07 0.68
N LYS A 147 19.79 -14.95 -0.22
CA LYS A 147 20.68 -13.79 -0.26
C LYS A 147 20.03 -12.66 -1.04
N VAL A 148 19.88 -11.48 -0.44
CA VAL A 148 19.53 -10.28 -1.18
C VAL A 148 20.77 -9.77 -1.91
N GLN A 149 20.75 -9.84 -3.24
CA GLN A 149 21.87 -9.42 -4.08
C GLN A 149 21.94 -7.90 -4.22
N LYS A 150 20.78 -7.27 -4.40
CA LYS A 150 20.65 -5.82 -4.56
C LYS A 150 19.22 -5.42 -4.20
N SER A 151 19.09 -4.38 -3.38
CA SER A 151 17.83 -3.70 -3.10
C SER A 151 17.98 -2.24 -3.54
N THR A 152 17.33 -1.84 -4.62
CA THR A 152 17.46 -0.47 -5.15
C THR A 152 16.30 0.37 -4.65
N ALA A 153 16.54 1.59 -4.16
CA ALA A 153 15.49 2.45 -3.64
C ALA A 153 15.61 3.91 -4.09
N ILE A 154 14.47 4.56 -4.33
CA ILE A 154 14.37 5.99 -4.63
C ILE A 154 13.27 6.61 -3.78
N THR A 155 13.54 7.78 -3.21
CA THR A 155 12.56 8.57 -2.47
C THR A 155 12.95 10.04 -2.56
N LEU A 156 11.99 10.93 -2.35
CA LEU A 156 12.23 12.37 -2.33
C LEU A 156 13.32 12.71 -1.32
N LYS A 157 14.27 13.55 -1.74
CA LYS A 157 15.28 14.09 -0.85
C LYS A 157 14.59 15.02 0.15
N PRO A 158 14.78 14.83 1.47
CA PRO A 158 14.10 15.67 2.46
C PRO A 158 14.50 17.13 2.30
N THR A 159 13.53 17.98 1.95
CA THR A 159 13.66 19.44 1.95
C THR A 159 13.30 20.04 3.31
N THR A 160 12.46 19.34 4.09
CA THR A 160 12.04 19.71 5.46
C THR A 160 12.10 18.50 6.40
N SER A 161 11.92 18.72 7.71
CA SER A 161 11.88 17.65 8.72
C SER A 161 10.67 16.72 8.61
N HIS A 162 9.60 17.18 7.96
CA HIS A 162 8.34 16.42 7.82
C HIS A 162 8.38 15.43 6.66
N VAL A 163 9.20 15.68 5.63
CA VAL A 163 9.39 14.73 4.52
C VAL A 163 10.29 13.60 5.02
N PRO A 164 9.77 12.37 5.17
CA PRO A 164 10.60 11.25 5.58
C PRO A 164 11.60 10.93 4.48
N GLY A 165 12.83 10.64 4.87
CA GLY A 165 13.87 10.14 3.97
C GLY A 165 14.84 9.26 4.72
N TRP A 166 16.01 9.03 4.13
CA TRP A 166 16.97 8.03 4.63
C TRP A 166 17.75 8.44 5.89
N ARG A 167 17.55 9.65 6.42
CA ARG A 167 18.29 10.16 7.59
C ARG A 167 18.14 9.25 8.81
N ARG A 168 16.92 8.75 9.08
CA ARG A 168 16.65 7.83 10.20
C ARG A 168 17.22 6.43 9.99
N SER A 169 17.68 6.13 8.78
CA SER A 169 18.12 4.79 8.34
C SER A 169 19.62 4.72 8.13
N TYR A 170 20.39 5.73 8.57
CA TYR A 170 21.83 5.79 8.35
C TYR A 170 22.55 4.51 8.82
N ASN A 171 22.33 4.09 10.08
CA ASN A 171 22.94 2.88 10.63
C ASN A 171 22.51 1.61 9.87
N PHE A 172 21.24 1.55 9.47
CA PHE A 172 20.72 0.44 8.66
C PHE A 172 21.41 0.37 7.31
N LEU A 173 21.55 1.49 6.60
CA LEU A 173 22.21 1.55 5.28
C LEU A 173 23.71 1.26 5.38
N GLN A 174 24.38 1.65 6.47
CA GLN A 174 25.78 1.28 6.70
C GLN A 174 25.95 -0.22 6.91
N LYS A 175 25.00 -0.87 7.61
CA LYS A 175 25.01 -2.32 7.84
C LYS A 175 24.65 -3.11 6.57
N HIS A 176 23.70 -2.61 5.79
CA HIS A 176 23.14 -3.29 4.61
C HIS A 176 23.61 -2.65 3.32
N GLN A 177 24.86 -2.91 2.95
CA GLN A 177 25.52 -2.36 1.76
C GLN A 177 24.87 -2.82 0.43
N GLU A 178 24.08 -3.89 0.45
CA GLU A 178 23.24 -4.35 -0.65
C GLU A 178 22.09 -3.39 -0.99
N VAL A 179 21.73 -2.48 -0.07
CA VAL A 179 20.73 -1.43 -0.28
C VAL A 179 21.38 -0.24 -0.99
N LYS A 180 20.91 0.06 -2.20
CA LYS A 180 21.43 1.11 -3.07
C LYS A 180 20.39 2.21 -3.24
N ILE A 181 20.65 3.36 -2.62
CA ILE A 181 19.81 4.56 -2.75
C ILE A 181 20.18 5.32 -4.02
N HIS A 182 19.17 5.74 -4.78
CA HIS A 182 19.30 6.57 -5.97
C HIS A 182 18.36 7.77 -5.88
N TYR A 183 18.81 8.94 -6.33
CA TYR A 183 18.06 10.19 -6.26
C TYR A 183 17.64 10.73 -7.64
N GLY A 184 17.60 9.88 -8.66
CA GLY A 184 17.28 10.33 -10.01
C GLY A 184 18.47 11.01 -10.69
N ALA A 185 18.28 11.38 -11.95
CA ALA A 185 19.27 12.09 -12.76
C ALA A 185 19.51 13.52 -12.26
N ASP A 186 18.47 14.16 -11.71
CA ASP A 186 18.54 15.52 -11.17
C ASP A 186 18.92 15.58 -9.67
N GLY A 187 19.02 14.43 -9.00
CA GLY A 187 19.37 14.33 -7.58
C GLY A 187 18.26 14.70 -6.57
N THR A 188 17.02 14.92 -7.02
CA THR A 188 15.87 15.26 -6.17
C THR A 188 15.16 14.04 -5.58
N GLY A 189 15.22 12.91 -6.28
CA GLY A 189 14.45 11.71 -5.97
C GLY A 189 12.96 11.82 -6.33
N ASP A 190 12.56 12.85 -7.07
CA ASP A 190 11.19 13.03 -7.54
C ASP A 190 10.89 12.09 -8.71
N ILE A 191 10.01 11.12 -8.47
CA ILE A 191 9.61 10.14 -9.49
C ILE A 191 8.56 10.69 -10.46
N TYR A 192 8.07 11.91 -10.29
CA TYR A 192 7.28 12.59 -11.32
C TYR A 192 8.12 13.01 -12.52
N VAL A 193 9.43 13.19 -12.33
CA VAL A 193 10.37 13.56 -13.40
C VAL A 193 10.73 12.33 -14.24
N PRO A 194 10.43 12.29 -15.56
CA PRO A 194 10.69 11.12 -16.41
C PRO A 194 12.17 10.72 -16.46
N GLU A 195 13.07 11.70 -16.40
CA GLU A 195 14.52 11.48 -16.39
C GLU A 195 14.97 10.74 -15.12
N ASN A 196 14.32 11.03 -13.98
CA ASN A 196 14.55 10.32 -12.72
C ASN A 196 13.99 8.90 -12.76
N GLN A 197 12.81 8.70 -13.35
CA GLN A 197 12.27 7.36 -13.59
C GLN A 197 13.21 6.55 -14.47
N LYS A 198 13.64 7.10 -15.61
CA LYS A 198 14.52 6.44 -16.56
C LYS A 198 15.86 6.05 -15.92
N SER A 199 16.53 7.00 -15.29
CA SER A 199 17.82 6.74 -14.61
C SER A 199 17.69 5.67 -13.52
N PHE A 200 16.57 5.63 -12.79
CA PHE A 200 16.31 4.57 -11.82
C PHE A 200 16.04 3.20 -12.49
N VAL A 201 15.26 3.16 -13.57
CA VAL A 201 15.00 1.93 -14.35
C VAL A 201 16.32 1.36 -14.92
N ASP A 202 17.20 2.21 -15.41
CA ASP A 202 18.49 1.83 -16.01
C ASP A 202 19.43 1.13 -15.00
N LEU A 203 19.24 1.32 -13.67
CA LEU A 203 19.99 0.59 -12.63
C LEU A 203 19.63 -0.89 -12.50
N HIS A 204 18.58 -1.35 -13.20
CA HIS A 204 18.02 -2.69 -13.11
C HIS A 204 18.40 -3.53 -14.34
N GLU A 205 19.71 -3.60 -14.64
CA GLU A 205 20.27 -4.56 -15.61
C GLU A 205 19.77 -5.98 -15.33
N LEU A 206 19.80 -6.37 -14.05
CA LEU A 206 19.08 -7.54 -13.54
C LEU A 206 17.77 -7.11 -12.90
N LYS A 207 16.68 -7.66 -13.42
CA LYS A 207 15.33 -7.36 -12.96
C LYS A 207 15.07 -7.83 -11.52
N ALA A 208 14.21 -7.09 -10.82
CA ALA A 208 13.85 -7.32 -9.43
C ALA A 208 12.76 -8.40 -9.29
N HIS A 209 12.84 -9.22 -8.26
CA HIS A 209 11.80 -10.23 -7.97
C HIS A 209 10.59 -9.61 -7.28
N ILE A 210 10.80 -8.48 -6.60
CA ILE A 210 9.74 -7.71 -5.96
C ILE A 210 9.93 -6.22 -6.24
N PHE A 211 8.82 -5.55 -6.53
CA PHE A 211 8.72 -4.11 -6.59
C PHE A 211 7.71 -3.65 -5.55
N THR A 212 8.04 -2.62 -4.81
CA THR A 212 7.14 -2.01 -3.84
C THR A 212 7.09 -0.48 -4.00
N GLY A 213 5.90 0.08 -3.83
CA GLY A 213 5.70 1.53 -3.69
C GLY A 213 4.77 1.83 -2.51
N ASP A 214 5.32 2.44 -1.45
CA ASP A 214 4.61 2.82 -0.22
C ASP A 214 4.47 4.34 -0.05
N GLY A 215 4.45 5.06 -1.18
CA GLY A 215 4.32 6.51 -1.20
C GLY A 215 2.97 7.00 -0.68
N GLY A 216 2.97 8.16 -0.03
CA GLY A 216 1.77 8.85 0.43
C GLY A 216 2.10 10.24 0.96
N PHE A 217 1.09 11.11 0.96
CA PHE A 217 1.18 12.48 1.45
C PHE A 217 0.48 12.60 2.82
N ASP A 218 0.71 13.72 3.51
CA ASP A 218 -0.12 14.07 4.65
C ASP A 218 -1.44 14.62 4.13
N PHE A 219 -2.53 13.89 4.37
CA PHE A 219 -3.87 14.21 3.88
C PHE A 219 -4.78 14.71 5.01
N SER A 220 -4.22 15.09 6.16
CA SER A 220 -5.00 15.50 7.34
C SER A 220 -5.98 16.64 7.07
N THR A 221 -5.76 17.42 6.00
CA THR A 221 -6.57 18.59 5.63
C THR A 221 -7.48 18.38 4.42
N ASP A 222 -7.34 17.28 3.68
CA ASP A 222 -8.15 17.01 2.48
C ASP A 222 -8.31 15.49 2.25
N TYR A 223 -9.17 14.89 3.06
CA TYR A 223 -9.50 13.47 2.94
C TYR A 223 -10.46 13.17 1.79
N GLU A 224 -11.09 14.19 1.19
CA GLU A 224 -12.05 14.03 0.09
C GLU A 224 -11.30 13.86 -1.23
N ASN A 225 -10.29 14.69 -1.50
CA ASN A 225 -9.52 14.61 -2.74
C ASN A 225 -8.34 13.63 -2.67
N GLN A 226 -8.18 12.87 -1.59
CA GLN A 226 -7.04 11.96 -1.38
C GLN A 226 -6.81 11.01 -2.58
N GLU A 227 -7.88 10.44 -3.14
CA GLU A 227 -7.78 9.53 -4.30
C GLU A 227 -7.22 10.24 -5.55
N LYS A 228 -7.72 11.44 -5.83
CA LYS A 228 -7.27 12.28 -6.93
C LYS A 228 -5.84 12.76 -6.74
N SER A 229 -5.49 13.23 -5.54
CA SER A 229 -4.17 13.79 -5.24
C SER A 229 -3.05 12.75 -5.28
N VAL A 230 -3.32 11.48 -4.93
CA VAL A 230 -2.30 10.42 -4.98
C VAL A 230 -2.13 9.84 -6.40
N TYR A 231 -3.13 9.97 -7.27
CA TYR A 231 -3.14 9.37 -8.61
C TYR A 231 -1.83 9.52 -9.41
N PRO A 232 -1.21 10.72 -9.54
CA PRO A 232 0.07 10.85 -10.25
C PRO A 232 1.21 10.00 -9.67
N LEU A 233 1.23 9.80 -8.34
CA LEU A 233 2.18 8.92 -7.66
C LEU A 233 1.97 7.45 -8.00
N LEU A 234 0.71 7.04 -8.14
CA LEU A 234 0.38 5.68 -8.55
C LEU A 234 0.87 5.41 -9.97
N VAL A 235 0.59 6.33 -10.90
CA VAL A 235 1.01 6.21 -12.30
C VAL A 235 2.53 6.20 -12.42
N ALA A 236 3.24 7.14 -11.78
CA ALA A 236 4.70 7.18 -11.79
C ALA A 236 5.34 5.91 -11.21
N SER A 237 4.79 5.40 -10.09
CA SER A 237 5.26 4.17 -9.47
C SER A 237 5.02 2.95 -10.37
N ALA A 238 3.86 2.87 -11.03
CA ALA A 238 3.53 1.79 -11.96
C ALA A 238 4.48 1.76 -13.18
N ILE A 239 4.76 2.92 -13.79
CA ILE A 239 5.70 3.06 -14.90
C ILE A 239 7.06 2.45 -14.53
N ILE A 240 7.61 2.82 -13.37
CA ILE A 240 8.88 2.27 -12.89
C ILE A 240 8.73 0.76 -12.65
N GLY A 241 7.72 0.36 -11.87
CA GLY A 241 7.62 -1.00 -11.36
C GLY A 241 7.44 -2.06 -12.44
N VAL A 242 6.63 -1.82 -13.48
CA VAL A 242 6.49 -2.78 -14.59
C VAL A 242 7.79 -2.92 -15.38
N GLN A 243 8.64 -1.89 -15.43
CA GLN A 243 9.89 -1.93 -16.19
C GLN A 243 11.06 -2.58 -15.45
N VAL A 244 11.03 -2.60 -14.11
CA VAL A 244 12.12 -3.16 -13.29
C VAL A 244 11.87 -4.60 -12.85
N LEU A 245 10.64 -5.10 -12.97
CA LEU A 245 10.27 -6.44 -12.51
C LEU A 245 10.78 -7.56 -13.42
N ALA A 246 11.17 -8.66 -12.77
CA ALA A 246 11.49 -9.92 -13.40
C ALA A 246 10.21 -10.70 -13.66
N GLN A 247 10.26 -11.63 -14.63
CA GLN A 247 9.18 -12.58 -14.84
C GLN A 247 8.84 -13.30 -13.54
N ASP A 248 7.54 -13.52 -13.32
CA ASP A 248 6.92 -14.08 -12.13
C ASP A 248 7.08 -13.25 -10.83
N GLY A 249 7.63 -12.03 -10.93
CA GLY A 249 7.80 -11.12 -9.81
C GLY A 249 6.50 -10.64 -9.17
N LEU A 250 6.64 -10.11 -7.95
CA LEU A 250 5.58 -9.53 -7.12
C LEU A 250 5.62 -8.01 -7.20
N PHE A 251 4.48 -7.39 -7.42
CA PHE A 251 4.28 -5.95 -7.38
C PHE A 251 3.35 -5.60 -6.22
N ILE A 252 3.77 -4.66 -5.37
CA ILE A 252 2.98 -4.14 -4.25
C ILE A 252 2.92 -2.63 -4.41
N LEU A 253 1.71 -2.06 -4.49
CA LEU A 253 1.54 -0.62 -4.55
C LEU A 253 0.48 -0.17 -3.58
N LYS A 254 0.83 0.79 -2.74
CA LYS A 254 -0.11 1.47 -1.86
C LYS A 254 -1.12 2.27 -2.69
N LEU A 255 -2.38 2.09 -2.36
CA LEU A 255 -3.52 2.82 -2.88
C LEU A 255 -4.33 3.35 -1.68
N PHE A 256 -5.28 4.23 -1.97
CA PHE A 256 -6.27 4.69 -1.00
C PHE A 256 -7.65 4.26 -1.49
N ASP A 257 -8.55 5.22 -1.65
CA ASP A 257 -9.84 4.98 -2.25
C ASP A 257 -9.73 4.48 -3.71
N VAL A 258 -10.77 3.78 -4.17
CA VAL A 258 -10.89 3.23 -5.54
C VAL A 258 -12.30 3.50 -6.08
N TYR A 259 -12.89 4.60 -5.61
CA TYR A 259 -14.23 5.03 -5.98
C TYR A 259 -14.25 5.65 -7.37
N SER A 260 -13.12 6.12 -7.88
CA SER A 260 -13.05 6.73 -9.20
C SER A 260 -12.92 5.72 -10.34
N SER A 261 -13.63 5.95 -11.45
CA SER A 261 -13.43 5.18 -12.68
C SER A 261 -12.00 5.34 -13.21
N VAL A 262 -11.35 6.48 -12.93
CA VAL A 262 -9.95 6.77 -13.28
C VAL A 262 -9.00 5.82 -12.56
N THR A 263 -9.16 5.66 -11.24
CA THR A 263 -8.34 4.73 -10.44
C THR A 263 -8.61 3.28 -10.82
N GLN A 264 -9.88 2.92 -11.04
CA GLN A 264 -10.27 1.56 -11.47
C GLN A 264 -9.63 1.23 -12.83
N PHE A 265 -9.65 2.16 -13.77
CA PHE A 265 -9.00 2.00 -15.08
C PHE A 265 -7.48 1.87 -14.96
N PHE A 266 -6.84 2.69 -14.12
CA PHE A 266 -5.42 2.54 -13.79
C PHE A 266 -5.09 1.14 -13.24
N ILE A 267 -5.86 0.64 -12.27
CA ILE A 267 -5.71 -0.72 -11.72
C ILE A 267 -5.84 -1.74 -12.86
N ARG A 268 -6.78 -1.54 -13.79
CA ARG A 268 -6.96 -2.46 -14.90
C ARG A 268 -5.73 -2.54 -15.82
N ILE A 269 -5.22 -1.38 -16.26
CA ILE A 269 -4.03 -1.32 -17.12
C ILE A 269 -2.84 -2.03 -16.45
N LEU A 270 -2.67 -1.79 -15.15
CA LEU A 270 -1.58 -2.36 -14.39
C LEU A 270 -1.73 -3.88 -14.23
N THR A 271 -2.91 -4.38 -13.84
CA THR A 271 -3.14 -5.80 -13.54
C THR A 271 -3.01 -6.71 -14.77
N LEU A 272 -3.26 -6.21 -15.97
CA LEU A 272 -3.04 -6.95 -17.23
C LEU A 272 -1.58 -7.42 -17.43
N HIS A 273 -0.61 -6.79 -16.76
CA HIS A 273 0.78 -7.23 -16.75
C HIS A 273 1.04 -8.48 -15.88
N PHE A 274 0.09 -8.93 -15.06
CA PHE A 274 0.29 -9.93 -13.99
C PHE A 274 -0.70 -11.07 -14.01
N LYS A 275 -0.27 -12.29 -13.69
CA LYS A 275 -1.15 -13.48 -13.65
C LYS A 275 -2.36 -13.30 -12.74
N GLU A 276 -2.12 -12.75 -11.56
CA GLU A 276 -3.13 -12.68 -10.51
C GLU A 276 -2.99 -11.37 -9.73
N TRP A 277 -4.09 -10.85 -9.18
CA TRP A 277 -4.08 -9.64 -8.37
C TRP A 277 -5.14 -9.64 -7.27
N CYS A 278 -4.95 -8.83 -6.24
CA CYS A 278 -6.00 -8.51 -5.26
C CYS A 278 -5.79 -7.12 -4.66
N LEU A 279 -6.85 -6.56 -4.09
CA LEU A 279 -6.79 -5.44 -3.16
C LEU A 279 -6.74 -5.97 -1.72
N TYR A 280 -5.80 -5.47 -0.94
CA TYR A 280 -5.51 -5.96 0.40
C TYR A 280 -5.30 -4.82 1.39
N LYS A 281 -5.98 -4.85 2.53
CA LYS A 281 -5.71 -3.96 3.67
C LYS A 281 -5.03 -4.77 4.78
N PRO A 282 -3.72 -4.57 5.02
CA PRO A 282 -3.05 -5.23 6.13
C PRO A 282 -3.71 -4.92 7.47
N ALA A 283 -3.74 -5.87 8.38
CA ALA A 283 -4.25 -5.71 9.75
C ALA A 283 -3.57 -4.56 10.50
N THR A 284 -2.29 -4.35 10.22
CA THR A 284 -1.47 -3.27 10.81
C THR A 284 -1.63 -1.92 10.10
N SER A 285 -2.44 -1.83 9.03
CA SER A 285 -2.92 -0.56 8.49
C SER A 285 -4.06 -0.05 9.35
N ARG A 286 -4.06 1.25 9.66
CA ARG A 286 -5.09 1.84 10.52
C ARG A 286 -6.47 1.62 9.91
N PRO A 287 -7.42 1.02 10.63
CA PRO A 287 -8.67 0.59 10.02
C PRO A 287 -9.61 1.75 9.66
N CYS A 288 -9.49 2.92 10.31
CA CYS A 288 -10.26 4.11 9.96
C CYS A 288 -9.78 4.86 8.70
N ASN A 289 -8.62 4.50 8.13
CA ASN A 289 -8.10 5.15 6.93
C ASN A 289 -8.44 4.35 5.65
N SER A 290 -8.37 5.03 4.51
CA SER A 290 -8.60 4.42 3.20
C SER A 290 -7.40 3.64 2.65
N GLU A 291 -6.27 3.59 3.38
CA GLU A 291 -5.05 2.91 2.91
C GLU A 291 -5.29 1.42 2.70
N ARG A 292 -4.90 0.96 1.51
CA ARG A 292 -4.84 -0.45 1.10
C ARG A 292 -3.73 -0.63 0.07
N TYR A 293 -3.52 -1.86 -0.39
CA TYR A 293 -2.45 -2.20 -1.30
C TYR A 293 -2.99 -3.07 -2.44
N LEU A 294 -2.60 -2.74 -3.66
CA LEU A 294 -2.73 -3.61 -4.81
C LEU A 294 -1.56 -4.59 -4.81
N LEU A 295 -1.88 -5.88 -4.68
CA LEU A 295 -0.90 -6.97 -4.76
C LEU A 295 -1.06 -7.66 -6.10
N CYS A 296 -0.06 -7.60 -6.97
CA CYS A 296 -0.07 -8.31 -8.25
C CYS A 296 1.06 -9.35 -8.29
N ARG A 297 0.70 -10.62 -8.56
CA ARG A 297 1.63 -11.75 -8.60
C ARG A 297 1.82 -12.26 -10.01
N GLY A 298 2.99 -12.84 -10.26
CA GLY A 298 3.24 -13.52 -11.52
C GLY A 298 3.37 -12.54 -12.68
N PHE A 299 4.24 -11.53 -12.54
CA PHE A 299 4.52 -10.59 -13.62
C PHE A 299 4.83 -11.34 -14.91
N ARG A 300 4.12 -11.03 -15.99
CA ARG A 300 4.29 -11.71 -17.28
C ARG A 300 5.45 -11.12 -18.05
N LYS A 301 5.29 -9.84 -18.40
CA LYS A 301 6.20 -9.02 -19.18
C LYS A 301 5.63 -7.61 -19.26
N VAL A 302 6.44 -6.66 -19.70
CA VAL A 302 5.96 -5.36 -20.16
C VAL A 302 5.15 -5.56 -21.44
N PHE A 303 3.93 -5.06 -21.48
CA PHE A 303 3.15 -4.95 -22.71
C PHE A 303 3.31 -3.53 -23.25
N PRO A 304 4.01 -3.31 -24.38
CA PRO A 304 4.31 -1.96 -24.87
C PRO A 304 3.09 -1.04 -25.02
N PRO A 305 1.92 -1.50 -25.51
CA PRO A 305 0.73 -0.64 -25.58
C PRO A 305 0.23 -0.19 -24.21
N LEU A 306 0.31 -1.05 -23.18
CA LEU A 306 -0.12 -0.71 -21.83
C LEU A 306 0.87 0.21 -21.12
N LEU A 307 2.18 -0.01 -21.34
CA LEU A 307 3.20 0.91 -20.84
C LEU A 307 3.07 2.30 -21.50
N GLN A 308 2.80 2.34 -22.80
CA GLN A 308 2.53 3.60 -23.51
C GLN A 308 1.31 4.30 -22.94
N LEU A 309 0.26 3.55 -22.60
CA LEU A 309 -0.92 4.10 -21.95
C LEU A 309 -0.59 4.70 -20.57
N LEU A 310 0.23 4.04 -19.74
CA LEU A 310 0.70 4.62 -18.47
C LEU A 310 1.48 5.93 -18.69
N TYR A 311 2.33 6.01 -19.72
CA TYR A 311 2.99 7.28 -20.10
C TYR A 311 1.99 8.35 -20.54
N THR A 312 0.96 7.98 -21.32
CA THR A 312 -0.12 8.89 -21.68
C THR A 312 -0.84 9.43 -20.45
N LEU A 313 -1.19 8.58 -19.48
CA LEU A 313 -1.82 9.01 -18.22
C LEU A 313 -0.95 10.03 -17.47
N GLN A 314 0.36 9.79 -17.39
CA GLN A 314 1.29 10.71 -16.75
C GLN A 314 1.38 12.05 -17.50
N ASN A 315 1.45 12.03 -18.83
CA ASN A 315 1.57 13.23 -19.65
C ASN A 315 0.29 14.07 -19.61
N GLN A 316 -0.88 13.43 -19.70
CA GLN A 316 -2.18 14.10 -19.60
C GLN A 316 -2.35 14.81 -18.25
N TRP A 317 -1.90 14.17 -17.16
CA TRP A 317 -1.87 14.83 -15.85
C TRP A 317 -0.90 16.02 -15.82
N LYS A 318 0.30 15.91 -16.39
CA LYS A 318 1.28 17.02 -16.44
C LYS A 318 0.83 18.21 -17.29
N GLU A 319 0.14 17.96 -18.39
CA GLU A 319 -0.30 19.00 -19.33
C GLU A 319 -1.42 19.87 -18.77
N GLY A 320 -2.23 19.34 -17.85
CA GLY A 320 -3.35 20.10 -17.28
C GLY A 320 -4.28 19.31 -16.38
N GLU A 321 -3.73 18.36 -15.60
CA GLU A 321 -4.50 17.49 -14.70
C GLU A 321 -5.65 16.78 -15.42
N ARG A 322 -5.38 16.22 -16.61
CA ARG A 322 -6.39 15.54 -17.41
C ARG A 322 -6.40 14.04 -17.10
N TYR A 323 -7.61 13.51 -16.94
CA TYR A 323 -7.90 12.13 -16.55
C TYR A 323 -8.68 11.41 -17.66
N PRO A 324 -8.51 10.08 -17.81
CA PRO A 324 -9.23 9.29 -18.80
C PRO A 324 -10.73 9.26 -18.49
N GLN A 325 -11.54 9.55 -19.51
CA GLN A 325 -12.99 9.46 -19.42
C GLN A 325 -13.44 8.06 -19.82
N VAL A 326 -13.71 7.24 -18.81
CA VAL A 326 -14.06 5.83 -18.95
C VAL A 326 -15.17 5.45 -17.98
N ASP A 327 -16.00 4.50 -18.39
CA ASP A 327 -17.07 3.97 -17.55
C ASP A 327 -16.51 3.16 -16.38
N PHE A 328 -17.24 3.17 -15.26
CA PHE A 328 -16.91 2.35 -14.09
C PHE A 328 -16.82 0.87 -14.46
N PHE A 329 -15.83 0.19 -13.89
CA PHE A 329 -15.58 -1.24 -14.12
C PHE A 329 -15.37 -1.63 -15.59
N SER A 330 -15.13 -0.65 -16.48
CA SER A 330 -14.79 -0.92 -17.86
C SER A 330 -13.53 -1.78 -17.96
N PHE A 331 -13.50 -2.66 -18.97
CA PHE A 331 -12.38 -3.55 -19.29
C PHE A 331 -12.05 -4.64 -18.25
N PHE A 332 -12.80 -4.74 -17.15
CA PHE A 332 -12.76 -5.88 -16.24
C PHE A 332 -13.65 -7.03 -16.75
N THR A 333 -13.27 -8.26 -16.43
CA THR A 333 -14.19 -9.40 -16.59
C THR A 333 -15.33 -9.32 -15.57
N GLU A 334 -16.46 -9.98 -15.82
CA GLU A 334 -17.60 -9.99 -14.87
C GLU A 334 -17.18 -10.45 -13.46
N LYS A 335 -16.29 -11.45 -13.38
CA LYS A 335 -15.75 -11.93 -12.10
C LYS A 335 -14.92 -10.85 -11.39
N GLU A 336 -14.03 -10.17 -12.11
CA GLU A 336 -13.21 -9.08 -11.56
C GLU A 336 -14.08 -7.89 -11.14
N LYS A 337 -15.10 -7.55 -11.93
CA LYS A 337 -16.09 -6.50 -11.61
C LYS A 337 -16.82 -6.81 -10.32
N THR A 338 -17.42 -8.00 -10.20
CA THR A 338 -18.14 -8.43 -8.99
C THR A 338 -17.23 -8.36 -7.76
N TYR A 339 -15.97 -8.78 -7.91
CA TYR A 339 -14.97 -8.68 -6.83
C TYR A 339 -14.68 -7.23 -6.44
N LEU A 340 -14.51 -6.33 -7.40
CA LEU A 340 -14.20 -4.93 -7.11
C LEU A 340 -15.39 -4.21 -6.47
N GLU A 341 -16.60 -4.44 -6.98
CA GLU A 341 -17.85 -3.93 -6.39
C GLU A 341 -18.03 -4.42 -4.95
N SER A 342 -17.85 -5.73 -4.69
CA SER A 342 -17.96 -6.28 -3.34
C SER A 342 -16.88 -5.72 -2.41
N HIS A 343 -15.64 -5.61 -2.89
CA HIS A 343 -14.53 -5.07 -2.12
C HIS A 343 -14.76 -3.61 -1.73
N ILE A 344 -15.22 -2.77 -2.67
CA ILE A 344 -15.54 -1.36 -2.39
C ILE A 344 -16.63 -1.26 -1.34
N ARG A 345 -17.71 -2.03 -1.48
CA ARG A 345 -18.83 -2.04 -0.52
C ARG A 345 -18.39 -2.48 0.87
N GLU A 346 -17.78 -3.67 0.99
CA GLU A 346 -17.37 -4.26 2.27
C GLU A 346 -16.34 -3.41 3.01
N PHE A 347 -15.43 -2.77 2.26
CA PHE A 347 -14.46 -1.83 2.80
C PHE A 347 -15.16 -0.60 3.38
N SER A 348 -16.08 0.00 2.63
CA SER A 348 -16.83 1.19 3.05
C SER A 348 -17.68 0.91 4.28
N GLU A 349 -18.43 -0.19 4.27
CA GLU A 349 -19.24 -0.63 5.42
C GLU A 349 -18.39 -0.87 6.66
N SER A 350 -17.25 -1.55 6.52
CA SER A 350 -16.36 -1.83 7.64
C SER A 350 -15.70 -0.56 8.20
N GLN A 351 -15.37 0.40 7.33
CA GLN A 351 -14.81 1.69 7.75
C GLN A 351 -15.86 2.51 8.50
N ILE A 352 -17.09 2.63 7.98
CA ILE A 352 -18.20 3.35 8.63
C ILE A 352 -18.49 2.76 10.01
N GLN A 353 -18.67 1.43 10.10
CA GLN A 353 -18.91 0.73 11.37
C GLN A 353 -17.83 1.03 12.42
N LEU A 354 -16.57 1.11 11.98
CA LEU A 354 -15.47 1.41 12.89
C LEU A 354 -15.42 2.87 13.29
N LEU A 355 -15.70 3.80 12.37
CA LEU A 355 -15.81 5.22 12.69
C LEU A 355 -16.91 5.46 13.74
N GLU A 356 -18.08 4.84 13.56
CA GLU A 356 -19.18 4.87 14.53
C GLU A 356 -18.76 4.31 15.88
N LYS A 357 -18.14 3.12 15.90
CA LYS A 357 -17.60 2.53 17.13
C LYS A 357 -16.60 3.47 17.81
N THR A 358 -15.74 4.13 17.04
CA THR A 358 -14.71 5.04 17.56
C THR A 358 -15.31 6.28 18.20
N ILE A 359 -16.34 6.86 17.57
CA ILE A 359 -17.07 8.01 18.10
C ILE A 359 -17.88 7.63 19.36
N ASN A 360 -18.49 6.45 19.38
CA ASN A 360 -19.30 5.99 20.51
C ASN A 360 -18.49 5.74 21.79
N ILE A 361 -17.19 5.50 21.68
CA ILE A 361 -16.31 5.31 22.85
C ILE A 361 -15.59 6.60 23.31
N GLN A 362 -15.95 7.76 22.73
CA GLN A 362 -15.25 9.03 22.99
C GLN A 362 -15.27 9.46 24.47
N ASP A 363 -16.31 9.06 25.20
CA ASP A 363 -16.52 9.44 26.60
C ASP A 363 -15.90 8.44 27.58
N ILE A 364 -15.35 7.31 27.11
CA ILE A 364 -14.69 6.32 27.97
C ILE A 364 -13.32 6.85 28.43
N PRO A 365 -13.11 7.09 29.73
CA PRO A 365 -11.82 7.54 30.25
C PRO A 365 -10.66 6.61 29.88
N PRO A 366 -9.44 7.12 29.63
CA PRO A 366 -8.28 6.29 29.25
C PRO A 366 -7.97 5.15 30.23
N ASN A 367 -8.11 5.41 31.53
CA ASN A 367 -7.88 4.45 32.62
C ASN A 367 -8.95 3.35 32.73
N GLU A 368 -10.13 3.55 32.17
CA GLU A 368 -11.23 2.58 32.21
C GLU A 368 -11.27 1.67 30.96
N PHE A 369 -10.61 2.09 29.89
CA PHE A 369 -10.60 1.35 28.63
C PHE A 369 -9.85 0.01 28.75
N GLN A 370 -10.53 -1.08 28.38
CA GLN A 370 -10.00 -2.43 28.44
C GLN A 370 -9.27 -2.79 27.14
N TRP A 371 -7.95 -2.99 27.22
CA TRP A 371 -7.09 -3.32 26.08
C TRP A 371 -7.02 -4.83 25.74
N LYS A 372 -7.81 -5.66 26.43
CA LYS A 372 -7.72 -7.12 26.36
C LYS A 372 -7.89 -7.66 24.93
N ASP A 373 -8.84 -7.12 24.18
CA ASP A 373 -9.12 -7.57 22.81
C ASP A 373 -7.96 -7.21 21.87
N GLN A 374 -7.40 -6.01 21.98
CA GLN A 374 -6.26 -5.54 21.19
C GLN A 374 -5.01 -6.35 21.52
N TYR A 375 -4.82 -6.70 22.79
CA TYR A 375 -3.73 -7.60 23.20
C TYR A 375 -3.86 -8.97 22.53
N ASN A 376 -5.05 -9.58 22.58
CA ASN A 376 -5.29 -10.88 21.98
C ASN A 376 -5.07 -10.86 20.45
N GLN A 377 -5.60 -9.84 19.78
CA GLN A 377 -5.47 -9.67 18.33
C GLN A 377 -4.02 -9.38 17.91
N ALA A 378 -3.30 -8.50 18.64
CA ALA A 378 -1.89 -8.22 18.39
C ALA A 378 -1.00 -9.45 18.66
N TYR A 379 -1.28 -10.21 19.71
CA TYR A 379 -0.57 -11.45 20.00
C TYR A 379 -0.82 -12.51 18.93
N GLN A 380 -2.08 -12.69 18.50
CA GLN A 380 -2.42 -13.58 17.39
C GLN A 380 -1.68 -13.19 16.11
N TRP A 381 -1.64 -11.89 15.79
CA TRP A 381 -0.88 -11.37 14.65
C TRP A 381 0.61 -11.70 14.78
N CYS A 382 1.25 -11.35 15.90
CA CYS A 382 2.68 -11.60 16.13
C CYS A 382 3.01 -13.08 16.05
N SER A 383 2.19 -13.94 16.66
CA SER A 383 2.35 -15.39 16.60
C SER A 383 2.22 -15.93 15.18
N HIS A 384 1.22 -15.46 14.42
CA HIS A 384 0.97 -15.92 13.05
C HIS A 384 2.13 -15.56 12.12
N PHE A 385 2.62 -14.32 12.19
CA PHE A 385 3.71 -13.84 11.37
C PHE A 385 5.11 -14.13 11.96
N ARG A 386 5.19 -14.85 13.09
CA ARG A 386 6.44 -15.22 13.77
C ARG A 386 7.29 -14.02 14.17
N ILE A 387 6.65 -12.94 14.63
CA ILE A 387 7.33 -11.79 15.21
C ILE A 387 7.54 -12.03 16.71
N PRO A 388 8.78 -11.94 17.23
CA PRO A 388 9.03 -12.02 18.66
C PRO A 388 8.21 -11.00 19.43
N CYS A 389 7.42 -11.47 20.38
CA CYS A 389 6.51 -10.62 21.15
C CYS A 389 6.46 -11.00 22.64
N ILE A 390 6.09 -10.02 23.46
CA ILE A 390 5.84 -10.21 24.89
C ILE A 390 4.64 -11.15 25.04
N LYS A 391 4.84 -12.27 25.73
CA LYS A 391 3.74 -13.22 26.01
C LYS A 391 2.77 -12.63 27.03
N PRO A 392 1.45 -12.87 26.87
CA PRO A 392 0.50 -12.55 27.92
C PRO A 392 0.89 -13.29 29.21
N LYS A 393 0.80 -12.59 30.34
CA LYS A 393 0.93 -13.20 31.67
C LYS A 393 -0.34 -13.94 32.05
#